data_AF-A0A3C2BCS8-F1
#
_entry.id   AF-A0A3C2BCS8-F1
#
_cell.length_a   1.000
_cell.length_b   1.000
_cell.length_c   1.000
_cell.angle_alpha   90.00
_cell.angle_beta   90.00
_cell.angle_gamma   90.00
#
_symmetry.space_group_name_H-M   'P 1'
#
loop_
_entity.id
_entity.type
_entity.pdbx_description
1 polymer ?
#
loop_
_entity_poly.entity_id
_entity_poly.type
_entity_poly.pdbx_seq_one_letter_code
_entity_poly.pdbx_strand_id
1 'polypeptide(L)'
;IDDAFMVITATDNKSLNEEIFRLCTDKKILVNTVDDIEKCGFIFPSLVHRDDISIGISTSGKSPVFSKFMRIIIDDMLNDDYIEIFQILSRFRPYVKDMFDTEKQRREALESILDFCLAFDENIPSDDEIKDMLERIKKGYENQNSNP
;
A
#
# COMPACT_ATOMS: atom_id res chain seq x y z
N ILE A 1 -20.93 22.76 -5.68
CA ILE A 1 -20.02 21.67 -5.25
C ILE A 1 -20.69 20.30 -5.47
N ASP A 2 -21.68 20.22 -6.36
CA ASP A 2 -22.80 19.29 -6.16
C ASP A 2 -22.49 17.87 -6.67
N ASP A 3 -21.42 17.75 -7.47
CA ASP A 3 -20.87 16.48 -7.96
C ASP A 3 -19.45 16.22 -7.45
N ALA A 4 -18.97 16.99 -6.47
CA ALA A 4 -17.62 16.82 -5.93
C ALA A 4 -17.56 15.59 -5.03
N PHE A 5 -16.59 14.70 -5.29
CA PHE A 5 -16.28 13.59 -4.38
C PHE A 5 -15.66 14.08 -3.06
N MET A 6 -14.77 15.07 -3.16
CA MET A 6 -14.10 15.71 -2.03
C MET A 6 -13.83 17.19 -2.29
N VAL A 7 -13.74 17.97 -1.23
CA VAL A 7 -13.46 19.42 -1.25
C VAL A 7 -12.28 19.71 -0.31
N ILE A 8 -11.38 20.59 -0.75
CA ILE A 8 -10.29 21.12 0.08
C ILE A 8 -10.49 22.64 0.15
N THR A 9 -10.54 23.20 1.35
CA THR A 9 -10.60 24.64 1.54
C THR A 9 -9.28 25.13 2.13
N ALA A 10 -8.58 25.97 1.36
CA ALA A 10 -7.26 26.51 1.70
C ALA A 10 -7.23 28.03 1.48
N THR A 11 -8.32 28.72 1.82
CA THR A 11 -8.41 30.19 1.72
C THR A 11 -8.14 30.84 3.07
N ASP A 12 -7.68 32.09 3.07
CA ASP A 12 -7.48 32.88 4.30
C ASP A 12 -8.82 33.35 4.92
N ASN A 13 -9.95 33.16 4.24
CA ASN A 13 -11.27 33.55 4.73
C ASN A 13 -11.91 32.43 5.56
N LYS A 14 -11.75 32.53 6.89
CA LYS A 14 -12.31 31.56 7.84
C LYS A 14 -13.83 31.40 7.75
N SER A 15 -14.56 32.49 7.46
CA SER A 15 -16.03 32.43 7.37
C SER A 15 -16.46 31.65 6.13
N LEU A 16 -15.78 31.87 5.00
CA LEU A 16 -16.01 31.12 3.77
C LEU A 16 -15.66 29.64 3.93
N ASN A 17 -14.52 29.32 4.56
CA ASN A 17 -14.13 27.92 4.81
C ASN A 17 -15.18 27.21 5.68
N GLU A 18 -15.73 27.90 6.69
CA GLU A 18 -16.79 27.36 7.55
C GLU A 18 -18.12 27.17 6.82
N GLU A 19 -18.51 28.10 5.95
CA GLU A 19 -19.68 27.96 5.09
C GLU A 19 -19.55 26.73 4.19
N ILE A 20 -18.39 26.58 3.52
CA ILE A 20 -18.10 25.43 2.67
C ILE A 20 -18.11 24.12 3.48
N PHE A 21 -17.52 24.12 4.68
CA PHE A 21 -17.55 22.96 5.57
C PHE A 21 -18.98 22.50 5.84
N ARG A 22 -19.87 23.41 6.28
CA ARG A 22 -21.28 23.08 6.56
C ARG A 22 -21.99 22.56 5.32
N LEU A 23 -21.83 23.22 4.17
CA LEU A 23 -22.42 22.79 2.90
C LEU A 23 -21.96 21.38 2.51
N CYS A 24 -20.68 21.06 2.69
CA CYS A 24 -20.14 19.73 2.42
C CYS A 24 -20.69 18.70 3.40
N THR A 25 -20.74 19.01 4.70
CA THR A 25 -21.31 18.13 5.73
C THR A 25 -22.78 17.78 5.43
N ASP A 26 -23.60 18.77 5.11
CA ASP A 26 -25.02 18.57 4.78
C ASP A 26 -25.21 17.69 3.54
N LYS A 27 -24.32 17.83 2.55
CA LYS A 27 -24.32 17.03 1.32
C LYS A 27 -23.55 15.71 1.44
N LYS A 28 -22.99 15.38 2.61
CA LYS A 28 -22.13 14.20 2.86
C LYS A 28 -20.91 14.12 1.93
N ILE A 29 -20.35 15.27 1.56
CA ILE A 29 -19.13 15.39 0.77
C ILE A 29 -17.93 15.46 1.73
N LEU A 30 -16.88 14.70 1.43
CA LEU A 30 -15.64 14.75 2.21
C LEU A 30 -15.01 16.14 2.09
N VAL A 31 -14.71 16.78 3.22
CA VAL A 31 -14.09 18.11 3.25
C VAL A 31 -12.84 18.11 4.12
N ASN A 32 -11.78 18.77 3.67
CA ASN A 32 -10.59 19.06 4.46
C ASN A 32 -10.37 20.58 4.48
N THR A 33 -10.49 21.16 5.67
CA THR A 33 -10.18 22.57 5.91
C THR A 33 -8.75 22.66 6.40
N VAL A 34 -7.87 23.26 5.59
CA VAL A 34 -6.45 23.40 5.94
C VAL A 34 -6.32 24.16 7.26
N ASP A 35 -5.47 23.65 8.15
CA ASP A 35 -5.18 24.18 9.49
C ASP A 35 -6.37 24.20 10.48
N ASP A 36 -7.50 23.56 10.16
CA ASP A 36 -8.67 23.43 11.05
C ASP A 36 -9.15 21.97 11.12
N ILE A 37 -8.54 21.19 12.01
CA ILE A 37 -8.81 19.75 12.19
C ILE A 37 -10.27 19.49 12.59
N GLU A 38 -10.89 20.38 13.36
CA GLU A 38 -12.30 20.23 13.77
C GLU A 38 -13.26 20.34 12.57
N LYS A 39 -12.83 21.01 11.50
CA LYS A 39 -13.56 21.17 10.24
C LYS A 39 -13.03 20.29 9.11
N CYS A 40 -12.57 19.08 9.46
CA CYS A 40 -12.10 18.08 8.51
C CYS A 40 -12.88 16.76 8.65
N GLY A 41 -13.46 16.29 7.55
CA GLY A 41 -13.96 14.92 7.41
C GLY A 41 -12.86 13.89 7.06
N PHE A 42 -11.67 14.36 6.68
CA PHE A 42 -10.48 13.53 6.46
C PHE A 42 -9.20 14.36 6.64
N ILE A 43 -8.06 13.70 6.84
CA ILE A 43 -6.75 14.34 7.02
C ILE A 43 -5.76 13.73 6.02
N PHE A 44 -4.96 14.58 5.37
CA PHE A 44 -3.85 14.11 4.55
C PHE A 44 -2.72 13.53 5.42
N PRO A 45 -2.26 12.30 5.16
CA PRO A 45 -1.12 11.74 5.86
C PRO A 45 0.19 12.38 5.39
N SER A 46 1.25 12.22 6.18
CA SER A 46 2.62 12.31 5.66
C SER A 46 2.84 11.14 4.70
N LEU A 47 3.24 11.42 3.46
CA LEU A 47 3.36 10.40 2.41
C LEU A 47 4.83 10.07 2.12
N VAL A 48 5.16 8.77 2.15
CA VAL A 48 6.34 8.22 1.46
C VAL A 48 5.85 7.64 0.13
N HIS A 49 6.58 7.93 -0.94
CA HIS A 49 6.26 7.42 -2.27
C HIS A 49 7.56 7.08 -3.01
N ARG A 50 7.72 5.81 -3.36
CA ARG A 50 8.81 5.30 -4.21
C ARG A 50 8.23 4.33 -5.21
N ASP A 51 8.39 4.65 -6.50
CA ASP A 51 7.79 3.92 -7.62
C ASP A 51 6.30 3.62 -7.37
N ASP A 52 5.89 2.35 -7.40
CA ASP A 52 4.49 1.94 -7.18
C ASP A 52 4.13 1.76 -5.68
N ILE A 53 5.04 2.05 -4.75
CA ILE A 53 4.82 1.91 -3.31
C ILE A 53 4.46 3.27 -2.70
N SER A 54 3.32 3.31 -2.00
CA SER A 54 2.86 4.49 -1.26
C SER A 54 2.55 4.13 0.19
N ILE A 55 3.16 4.86 1.14
CA ILE A 55 2.96 4.65 2.57
C ILE A 55 2.45 5.97 3.19
N GLY A 56 1.22 5.93 3.69
CA GLY A 56 0.60 7.05 4.41
C GLY A 56 0.77 6.94 5.92
N ILE A 57 1.35 7.95 6.54
CA ILE A 57 1.58 8.04 7.98
C ILE A 57 0.69 9.14 8.56
N SER A 58 -0.27 8.77 9.41
CA SER A 58 -1.20 9.70 10.06
C SER A 58 -1.12 9.59 11.59
N THR A 59 -1.08 10.75 12.25
CA THR A 59 -1.23 10.86 13.71
C THR A 59 -2.64 11.33 14.09
N SER A 60 -3.61 11.24 13.17
CA SER A 60 -4.97 11.81 13.33
C SER A 60 -4.92 13.30 13.70
N GLY A 61 -3.98 14.04 13.11
CA GLY A 61 -3.78 15.47 13.40
C GLY A 61 -3.10 15.78 14.74
N LYS A 62 -2.82 14.80 15.59
CA LYS A 62 -2.26 15.03 16.94
C LYS A 62 -0.82 15.52 16.95
N SER A 63 -0.01 15.11 15.98
CA SER A 63 1.39 15.52 15.89
C SER A 63 1.90 15.48 14.45
N PRO A 64 1.84 16.60 13.72
CA PRO A 64 2.46 16.74 12.40
C PRO A 64 3.99 16.57 12.44
N VAL A 65 4.62 16.94 13.57
CA VAL A 65 6.07 16.77 13.77
C VAL A 65 6.42 15.29 13.81
N PHE A 66 5.67 14.48 14.55
CA PHE A 66 5.94 13.04 14.64
C PHE A 66 5.65 12.31 13.33
N SER A 67 4.56 12.65 12.61
CA SER A 67 4.28 12.05 11.30
C SER A 67 5.38 12.39 10.28
N LYS A 68 5.94 13.61 10.32
CA LYS A 68 7.07 14.00 9.47
C LYS A 68 8.35 13.24 9.83
N PHE A 69 8.64 13.04 11.12
CA PHE A 69 9.77 12.26 11.59
C PHE A 69 9.70 10.80 11.13
N MET A 70 8.55 10.14 11.35
CA MET A 70 8.32 8.76 10.91
C MET A 70 8.42 8.60 9.39
N ARG A 71 7.96 9.60 8.62
CA ARG A 71 8.11 9.61 7.16
C ARG A 71 9.57 9.51 6.74
N ILE A 72 10.47 10.23 7.41
CA ILE A 72 11.90 10.19 7.10
C ILE A 72 12.48 8.81 7.42
N ILE A 73 12.14 8.23 8.57
CA ILE A 73 12.59 6.87 8.93
C ILE A 73 12.14 5.85 7.89
N ILE A 74 10.86 5.87 7.52
CA ILE A 74 10.29 4.88 6.60
C ILE A 74 10.83 5.07 5.18
N ASP A 75 11.05 6.30 4.74
CA ASP A 75 11.63 6.61 3.43
C ASP A 75 13.10 6.15 3.30
N ASP A 76 13.84 6.17 4.42
CA ASP A 76 15.21 5.65 4.50
C ASP A 76 15.23 4.11 4.54
N MET A 77 14.27 3.50 5.25
CA MET A 77 14.12 2.03 5.30
C MET A 77 13.69 1.42 3.97
N LEU A 78 12.94 2.17 3.14
CA LEU A 78 12.50 1.70 1.82
C LEU A 78 13.61 1.89 0.78
N ASN A 79 14.65 1.06 0.91
CA ASN A 79 15.80 1.02 0.00
C ASN A 79 15.48 0.27 -1.31
N ASP A 80 16.46 0.22 -2.22
CA ASP A 80 16.30 -0.36 -3.55
C ASP A 80 16.02 -1.88 -3.51
N ASP A 81 16.45 -2.59 -2.47
CA ASP A 81 16.19 -4.04 -2.32
C ASP A 81 14.69 -4.31 -2.21
N TYR A 82 13.97 -3.53 -1.39
CA TYR A 82 12.51 -3.68 -1.27
C TYR A 82 11.78 -3.33 -2.57
N ILE A 83 12.30 -2.39 -3.36
CA ILE A 83 11.77 -2.06 -4.69
C ILE A 83 11.95 -3.25 -5.64
N GLU A 84 13.11 -3.87 -5.65
CA GLU A 84 13.39 -5.04 -6.48
C GLU A 84 12.52 -6.25 -6.09
N ILE A 85 12.36 -6.51 -4.80
CA ILE A 85 11.44 -7.55 -4.29
C ILE A 85 10.00 -7.28 -4.75
N PHE A 86 9.53 -6.04 -4.66
CA PHE A 86 8.21 -5.66 -5.15
C PHE A 86 8.06 -5.90 -6.66
N GLN A 87 9.08 -5.56 -7.45
CA GLN A 87 9.08 -5.78 -8.90
C GLN A 87 9.06 -7.27 -9.25
N ILE A 88 9.78 -8.11 -8.50
CA ILE A 88 9.73 -9.58 -8.62
C ILE A 88 8.32 -10.08 -8.36
N LEU A 89 7.74 -9.75 -7.21
CA LEU A 89 6.37 -10.18 -6.88
C LEU A 89 5.36 -9.75 -7.94
N SER A 90 5.48 -8.52 -8.44
CA SER A 90 4.63 -7.98 -9.49
C SER A 90 4.78 -8.76 -10.81
N ARG A 91 6.03 -9.08 -11.20
CA ARG A 91 6.35 -9.87 -12.40
C ARG A 91 5.87 -11.31 -12.30
N PHE A 92 5.94 -11.93 -11.12
CA PHE A 92 5.55 -13.33 -10.91
C PHE A 92 4.06 -13.54 -10.65
N ARG A 93 3.31 -12.49 -10.29
CA ARG A 93 1.87 -12.59 -10.02
C ARG A 93 1.05 -13.23 -11.16
N PRO A 94 1.28 -12.91 -12.46
CA PRO A 94 0.60 -13.59 -13.56
C PRO A 94 0.98 -15.07 -13.66
N TYR A 95 2.26 -15.42 -13.51
CA TYR A 95 2.74 -16.80 -13.55
C TYR A 95 2.10 -17.64 -12.43
N VAL A 96 2.07 -17.12 -11.20
CA VAL A 96 1.39 -17.77 -10.08
C VAL A 96 -0.10 -17.94 -10.36
N LYS A 97 -0.74 -16.95 -11.00
CA LYS A 97 -2.16 -17.03 -11.36
C LYS A 97 -2.45 -18.15 -12.35
N ASP A 98 -1.60 -18.34 -13.35
CA ASP A 98 -1.75 -19.38 -14.37
C ASP A 98 -1.34 -20.77 -13.84
N MET A 99 -0.45 -20.81 -12.85
CA MET A 99 0.10 -22.05 -12.29
C MET A 99 -0.79 -22.66 -11.19
N PHE A 100 -1.53 -21.86 -10.42
CA PHE A 100 -2.29 -22.33 -9.26
C PHE A 100 -3.79 -21.97 -9.34
N ASP A 101 -4.63 -22.99 -9.19
CA ASP A 101 -6.09 -22.89 -9.42
C ASP A 101 -6.81 -22.08 -8.33
N THR A 102 -6.39 -22.23 -7.07
CA THR A 102 -7.09 -21.64 -5.92
C THR A 102 -6.41 -20.37 -5.41
N GLU A 103 -7.20 -19.47 -4.83
CA GLU A 103 -6.68 -18.24 -4.21
C GLU A 103 -5.72 -18.54 -3.06
N LYS A 104 -6.02 -19.58 -2.26
CA LYS A 104 -5.16 -20.04 -1.17
C LYS A 104 -3.76 -20.42 -1.67
N GLN A 105 -3.69 -21.25 -2.72
CA GLN A 105 -2.41 -21.67 -3.32
C GLN A 105 -1.64 -20.49 -3.90
N ARG A 106 -2.33 -19.57 -4.60
CA ARG A 106 -1.70 -18.36 -5.16
C ARG A 106 -1.11 -17.47 -4.08
N ARG A 107 -1.82 -17.30 -2.97
CA ARG A 107 -1.32 -16.55 -1.81
C ARG A 107 -0.09 -17.21 -1.21
N GLU A 108 -0.17 -18.52 -0.91
CA GLU A 108 0.95 -19.28 -0.31
C GLU A 108 2.19 -19.26 -1.22
N ALA A 109 2.01 -19.33 -2.54
CA ALA A 109 3.10 -19.21 -3.51
C ALA A 109 3.74 -17.81 -3.53
N LEU A 110 2.95 -16.72 -3.49
CA LEU A 110 3.48 -15.36 -3.43
C LEU A 110 4.16 -15.05 -2.09
N GLU A 111 3.61 -15.55 -0.98
CA GLU A 111 4.25 -15.49 0.35
C GLU A 111 5.60 -16.23 0.32
N SER A 112 5.67 -17.40 -0.33
CA SER A 112 6.93 -18.14 -0.49
C SER A 112 7.97 -17.38 -1.32
N ILE A 113 7.56 -16.66 -2.37
CA ILE A 113 8.46 -15.78 -3.14
C ILE A 113 8.99 -14.66 -2.26
N LEU A 114 8.12 -14.00 -1.48
CA LEU A 114 8.52 -12.94 -0.57
C LEU A 114 9.53 -13.44 0.46
N ASP A 115 9.21 -14.55 1.14
CA ASP A 115 10.09 -15.16 2.13
C ASP A 115 11.43 -15.57 1.51
N PHE A 116 11.41 -16.11 0.28
CA PHE A 116 12.62 -16.50 -0.42
C PHE A 116 13.48 -15.29 -0.77
N CYS A 117 12.89 -14.15 -1.16
CA CYS A 117 13.65 -12.93 -1.41
C CYS A 117 14.21 -12.32 -0.12
N LEU A 118 13.43 -12.32 0.97
CA LEU A 118 13.84 -11.76 2.25
C LEU A 118 14.90 -12.59 2.99
N ALA A 119 15.07 -13.87 2.62
CA ALA A 119 16.07 -14.74 3.23
C ALA A 119 17.51 -14.43 2.78
N PHE A 120 17.71 -13.63 1.74
CA PHE A 120 19.03 -13.28 1.22
C PHE A 120 19.30 -11.80 1.45
N ASP A 121 20.21 -11.50 2.38
CA ASP A 121 20.59 -10.12 2.72
C ASP A 121 21.32 -9.39 1.57
N GLU A 122 21.94 -10.11 0.63
CA GLU A 122 22.78 -9.50 -0.41
C GLU A 122 22.56 -10.08 -1.83
N ASN A 123 21.68 -11.07 -2.01
CA ASN A 123 21.51 -11.69 -3.32
C ASN A 123 20.07 -12.16 -3.57
N ILE A 124 19.32 -11.32 -4.27
CA ILE A 124 17.94 -11.59 -4.65
C ILE A 124 17.91 -12.81 -5.59
N PRO A 125 16.99 -13.77 -5.36
CA PRO A 125 16.92 -14.98 -6.17
C PRO A 125 16.61 -14.68 -7.63
N SER A 126 17.27 -15.40 -8.52
CA SER A 126 17.02 -15.30 -9.96
C SER A 126 15.63 -15.80 -10.34
N ASP A 127 15.14 -15.36 -11.51
CA ASP A 127 13.85 -15.80 -12.03
C ASP A 127 13.75 -17.34 -12.17
N ASP A 128 14.86 -18.01 -12.47
CA ASP A 128 14.89 -19.48 -12.62
C ASP A 128 14.82 -20.19 -11.27
N GLU A 129 15.50 -19.68 -10.23
CA GLU A 129 15.39 -20.21 -8.87
C GLU A 129 13.97 -20.06 -8.32
N ILE A 130 13.31 -18.93 -8.61
CA ILE A 130 11.91 -18.71 -8.23
C ILE A 130 10.99 -19.68 -8.97
N LYS A 131 11.17 -19.88 -10.28
CA LYS A 131 10.37 -20.85 -11.05
C LYS A 131 10.53 -22.28 -10.51
N ASP A 132 11.76 -22.70 -10.22
CA ASP A 132 12.05 -24.02 -9.65
C ASP A 132 11.38 -24.21 -8.28
N MET A 133 11.36 -23.17 -7.47
CA MET A 133 10.61 -23.17 -6.21
C MET A 133 9.09 -23.34 -6.45
N LEU A 134 8.51 -22.57 -7.37
CA LEU A 134 7.08 -22.65 -7.69
C LEU A 134 6.67 -24.02 -8.23
N GLU A 135 7.51 -24.65 -9.07
CA GLU A 135 7.28 -26.02 -9.54
C GLU A 135 7.26 -27.04 -8.40
N ARG A 136 8.17 -26.91 -7.43
CA ARG A 136 8.20 -27.77 -6.24
C ARG A 136 6.93 -27.61 -5.40
N ILE A 137 6.47 -26.38 -5.21
CA ILE A 137 5.21 -26.08 -4.51
C ILE A 137 4.02 -26.71 -5.25
N LYS A 138 3.94 -26.54 -6.58
CA LYS A 138 2.87 -27.11 -7.40
C LYS A 138 2.79 -28.64 -7.30
N LYS A 139 3.92 -29.33 -7.45
CA LYS A 139 4.00 -30.79 -7.27
C LYS A 139 3.54 -31.22 -5.87
N GLY A 140 3.84 -30.41 -4.86
CA GLY A 140 3.36 -30.62 -3.49
C GLY A 140 1.83 -30.70 -3.39
N TYR A 141 1.11 -29.80 -4.05
CA TYR A 141 -0.36 -29.83 -4.07
C TYR A 141 -0.92 -30.97 -4.93
N GLU A 142 -0.30 -31.26 -6.09
CA GLU A 142 -0.73 -32.36 -6.97
C GLU A 142 -0.63 -33.72 -6.25
N ASN A 143 0.42 -33.92 -5.47
CA ASN A 143 0.61 -35.14 -4.68
C ASN A 143 -0.40 -35.26 -3.52
N GLN A 144 -0.79 -34.15 -2.90
CA GLN A 144 -1.82 -34.15 -1.84
C GLN A 144 -3.21 -34.47 -2.38
N ASN A 145 -3.52 -34.05 -3.60
CA ASN A 145 -4.79 -34.35 -4.28
C ASN A 145 -4.84 -35.77 -4.88
N SER A 146 -3.71 -36.47 -4.94
CA SER A 146 -3.59 -37.83 -5.53
C SER A 146 -3.70 -38.96 -4.51
N ASN A 147 -3.82 -38.65 -3.21
CA ASN A 147 -3.98 -39.64 -2.14
C ASN A 147 -5.45 -39.64 -1.67
N PRO A 148 -6.26 -40.65 -2.05
CA PRO A 148 -7.67 -40.73 -1.71
C PRO A 148 -7.94 -41.01 -0.22
#